data_AF-A0A961TYY4-F1
#
_entry.id   AF-A0A961TYY4-F1
#
_cell.length_a   1.000
_cell.length_b   1.000
_cell.length_c   1.000
_cell.angle_alpha   90.00
_cell.angle_beta   90.00
_cell.angle_gamma   90.00
#
_symmetry.space_group_name_H-M   'P 1'
#
loop_
_entity.id
_entity.type
_entity.pdbx_description
1 polymer ?
#
loop_
_entity_poly.entity_id
_entity_poly.type
_entity_poly.pdbx_seq_one_letter_code
_entity_poly.pdbx_strand_id
1 'polypeptide(L)' 'MESQTIVEALLLGLLEGLTEFIPVSSTGHILLAGHFLGFESTGKAFEVLIQLGAILAVVGVFFR' A
#
# COMPACT_ATOMS: atom_id res chain seq x y z
N MET A 1 20.04 -0.85 5.99
CA MET A 1 18.75 -0.15 5.76
C MET A 1 18.74 0.49 4.37
N GLU A 2 19.21 -0.22 3.33
CA GLU A 2 19.40 0.33 1.97
C GLU A 2 18.72 -0.49 0.87
N SER A 3 18.05 -1.58 1.23
CA SER A 3 17.39 -2.49 0.28
C SER A 3 16.13 -3.08 0.89
N GLN A 4 15.23 -2.25 1.41
CA GLN A 4 13.82 -2.64 1.31
C GLN A 4 13.56 -2.70 -0.18
N THR A 5 13.39 -3.90 -0.71
CA THR A 5 13.54 -4.10 -2.15
C THR A 5 12.43 -3.31 -2.84
N ILE A 6 12.75 -2.55 -3.89
CA ILE A 6 11.73 -1.83 -4.70
C ILE A 6 10.60 -2.78 -5.10
N VAL A 7 10.92 -4.07 -5.22
CA VAL A 7 10.00 -5.18 -5.43
C VAL A 7 8.96 -5.31 -4.30
N GLU A 8 9.36 -5.34 -3.03
CA GLU A 8 8.42 -5.37 -1.88
C GLU A 8 7.50 -4.14 -1.89
N ALA A 9 8.06 -2.94 -2.09
CA ALA A 9 7.28 -1.71 -2.14
C ALA A 9 6.28 -1.72 -3.31
N LEU A 10 6.68 -2.25 -4.47
CA LEU A 10 5.81 -2.42 -5.63
C LEU A 10 4.69 -3.42 -5.35
N LEU A 11 5.01 -4.56 -4.72
CA LEU A 11 4.03 -5.59 -4.38
C LEU A 11 2.99 -5.07 -3.39
N LEU A 12 3.43 -4.38 -2.33
CA LEU A 12 2.52 -3.77 -1.36
C LEU A 12 1.69 -2.64 -1.97
N GLY A 13 2.29 -1.79 -2.81
CA GLY A 13 1.55 -0.74 -3.52
C GLY A 13 0.51 -1.29 -4.50
N LEU A 14 0.81 -2.38 -5.20
CA LEU A 14 -0.17 -3.09 -6.05
C LEU A 14 -1.29 -3.70 -5.19
N LEU A 15 -0.96 -4.33 -4.07
CA LEU A 15 -1.93 -4.92 -3.17
C LEU A 15 -2.88 -3.84 -2.61
N GLU A 16 -2.36 -2.70 -2.20
CA GLU A 16 -3.15 -1.55 -1.74
C GLU A 16 -4.09 -1.07 -2.85
N GLY A 17 -3.56 -0.76 -4.04
CA GLY A 17 -4.38 -0.27 -5.15
C GLY A 17 -5.47 -1.25 -5.60
N LEU A 18 -5.25 -2.57 -5.45
CA LEU A 18 -6.24 -3.59 -5.76
C LEU A 18 -7.30 -3.75 -4.67
N THR A 19 -6.94 -3.56 -3.40
CA THR A 19 -7.80 -3.87 -2.25
C THR A 19 -8.51 -2.66 -1.66
N GLU A 20 -8.05 -1.44 -1.92
CA GLU A 20 -8.62 -0.21 -1.36
C GLU A 20 -10.02 0.09 -1.93
N PHE A 21 -10.29 -0.27 -3.18
CA PHE A 21 -11.56 0.03 -3.84
C PHE A 21 -12.62 -1.08 -3.69
N ILE A 22 -12.25 -2.22 -3.13
CA ILE A 22 -13.15 -3.36 -2.88
C ILE A 22 -13.33 -3.58 -1.38
N PRO A 23 -14.50 -4.05 -0.90
CA PRO A 23 -14.80 -4.12 0.53
C PRO A 23 -14.14 -5.33 1.20
N VAL A 24 -12.81 -5.37 1.23
CA VAL A 24 -12.00 -6.51 1.72
C VAL A 24 -10.99 -6.14 2.81
N SER A 25 -10.95 -4.87 3.24
CA SER A 25 -9.95 -4.30 4.16
C SER A 25 -8.52 -4.35 3.62
N SER A 26 -8.10 -3.27 2.96
CA SER A 26 -6.73 -3.07 2.46
C SER A 26 -5.69 -3.10 3.58
N THR A 27 -5.95 -2.43 4.71
CA THR A 27 -5.05 -2.38 5.87
C THR A 27 -4.68 -3.77 6.40
N GLY A 28 -5.65 -4.70 6.47
CA GLY A 28 -5.38 -6.06 6.92
C GLY A 28 -4.46 -6.83 5.98
N HIS A 29 -4.67 -6.67 4.67
CA HIS A 29 -3.84 -7.30 3.64
C HIS A 29 -2.41 -6.76 3.65
N ILE A 30 -2.24 -5.43 3.78
CA ILE A 30 -0.92 -4.79 3.85
C ILE A 30 -0.16 -5.21 5.12
N LEU A 31 -0.82 -5.28 6.27
CA LEU A 31 -0.18 -5.69 7.51
C LEU A 31 0.27 -7.16 7.47
N LEU A 32 -0.58 -8.06 6.93
CA LEU A 32 -0.22 -9.47 6.75
C LEU A 32 0.90 -9.64 5.73
N ALA A 33 0.77 -9.03 4.56
CA ALA A 33 1.78 -9.12 3.50
C ALA A 33 3.11 -8.52 3.97
N GLY A 34 3.08 -7.38 4.65
CA GLY A 34 4.26 -6.76 5.24
C GLY A 34 4.94 -7.67 6.27
N HIS A 35 4.15 -8.31 7.14
CA HIS A 35 4.69 -9.29 8.10
C HIS A 35 5.37 -10.48 7.42
N PHE A 36 4.78 -11.06 6.37
CA PHE A 36 5.37 -12.18 5.63
C PHE A 36 6.62 -11.78 4.83
N LEU A 37 6.68 -10.54 4.35
CA LEU A 37 7.81 -10.00 3.61
C LEU A 37 8.93 -9.48 4.53
N GLY A 38 8.73 -9.47 5.86
CA GLY A 38 9.66 -8.86 6.80
C GLY A 38 9.75 -7.33 6.65
N PHE A 39 8.70 -6.72 6.08
CA PHE A 39 8.60 -5.29 5.82
C PHE A 39 8.06 -4.60 7.08
N GLU A 40 8.95 -3.94 7.83
CA GLU A 40 8.55 -3.09 8.94
C GLU A 40 8.58 -1.61 8.56
N SER A 41 7.42 -0.98 8.63
CA SER A 41 7.26 0.45 8.44
C SER A 41 7.37 1.19 9.78
N THR A 42 8.30 2.16 9.87
CA THR A 42 8.40 3.06 11.02
C THR A 42 7.09 3.81 11.23
N GLY A 43 6.40 3.52 12.34
CA GLY A 43 5.18 4.24 12.73
C GLY A 43 4.06 4.17 11.68
N LYS A 44 3.96 3.09 10.89
CA LYS A 44 2.94 2.92 9.83
C LYS A 44 3.01 3.94 8.70
N ALA A 45 4.11 4.68 8.58
CA ALA A 45 4.26 5.74 7.59
C ALA A 45 4.08 5.23 6.14
N PHE A 46 4.59 4.03 5.82
CA PHE A 46 4.44 3.45 4.49
C PHE A 46 2.99 3.17 4.12
N GLU A 47 2.22 2.55 5.02
CA GLU A 47 0.79 2.25 4.80
C GLU A 47 -0.01 3.52 4.51
N VAL A 48 0.28 4.60 5.25
CA VAL A 48 -0.37 5.90 5.03
C VAL A 48 0.03 6.48 3.67
N LEU A 49 1.30 6.39 3.28
CA LEU A 49 1.80 6.95 2.02
C LEU A 49 1.26 6.21 0.78
N ILE A 50 1.14 4.87 0.82
CA ILE A 50 0.62 4.12 -0.33
C ILE A 50 -0.88 4.36 -0.55
N GLN A 51 -1.63 4.56 0.54
CA GLN A 51 -3.06 4.86 0.48
C GLN A 51 -3.34 6.23 -0.15
N LEU A 52 -2.42 7.21 0.01
CA LEU A 52 -2.48 8.47 -0.75
C LEU A 52 -2.40 8.24 -2.27
N GLY A 53 -1.66 7.23 -2.72
CA GLY A 53 -1.62 6.83 -4.13
C GLY A 53 -2.99 6.36 -4.64
N ALA A 54 -3.70 5.58 -3.83
CA ALA A 54 -5.06 5.13 -4.15
C ALA A 54 -6.05 6.33 -4.21
N ILE A 55 -5.95 7.27 -3.27
CA ILE A 55 -6.73 8.52 -3.29
C ILE A 55 -6.44 9.33 -4.56
N LEU A 56 -5.16 9.48 -4.93
CA LEU A 56 -4.76 10.18 -6.16
C LEU A 56 -5.30 9.50 -7.42
N ALA A 57 -5.40 8.17 -7.44
CA ALA A 57 -6.02 7.45 -8.55
C ALA A 57 -7.51 7.80 -8.69
N VAL A 58 -8.25 7.86 -7.57
CA VAL A 58 -9.66 8.31 -7.57
C VAL A 58 -9.77 9.75 -8.02
N VAL A 59 -8.94 10.65 -7.49
CA VAL A 59 -8.90 12.04 -7.95
C VAL A 59 -8.65 12.06 -9.46
N GLY A 60 -7.61 11.40 -9.98
CA GLY A 60 -7.35 11.38 -11.43
C GLY A 60 -8.50 10.87 -12.31
N VAL A 61 -9.28 9.90 -11.83
CA VAL A 61 -10.43 9.33 -12.57
C VAL A 61 -11.68 10.22 -12.49
N PHE A 62 -11.94 10.84 -11.34
CA PHE A 62 -13.19 11.57 -11.06
C PHE A 62 -13.04 13.10 -11.10
N PHE A 63 -11.82 13.63 -11.16
CA PHE A 63 -11.55 15.06 -11.26
C PHE A 63 -11.75 15.51 -12.71
N ARG A 64 -13.00 15.82 -13.03
CA ARG A 64 -13.43 16.54 -14.22
C ARG A 64 -13.78 17.99 -13.88
#